data_AF-A0A7A7FI37-F1
#
_entry.id   AF-A0A7A7FI37-F1
#
_cell.length_a   1.000
_cell.length_b   1.000
_cell.length_c   1.000
_cell.angle_alpha   90.00
_cell.angle_beta   90.00
_cell.angle_gamma   90.00
#
_symmetry.space_group_name_H-M   'P 1'
#
loop_
_entity.id
_entity.type
_entity.pdbx_description
1 polymer ?
#
loop_
_entity_poly.entity_id
_entity_poly.type
_entity_poly.pdbx_seq_one_letter_code
_entity_poly.pdbx_strand_id
1 'polypeptide(L)'
;LVSSALKVIRTERVKKACTKCDCIVEAPAPSRPIERGIAGPGLLARVLTGKYCEHLPLYRQSEIFARQGVELSRALLSNWVDACCQLMTPVNDA
;
A
#
# COMPACT_ATOMS: atom_id res chain seq x y z
N LEU A 1 -3.51 -24.12 6.18
CA LEU A 1 -4.01 -22.84 6.74
C LEU A 1 -3.03 -21.75 6.33
N VAL A 2 -3.30 -21.02 5.24
CA VAL A 2 -2.45 -19.90 4.84
C VAL A 2 -2.66 -18.79 5.86
N SER A 3 -1.65 -18.51 6.67
CA SER A 3 -1.66 -17.40 7.61
C SER A 3 -1.70 -16.10 6.82
N SER A 4 -2.88 -15.50 6.69
CA SER A 4 -3.03 -14.14 6.15
C SER A 4 -2.53 -13.15 7.21
N ALA A 5 -1.21 -13.09 7.37
CA ALA A 5 -0.56 -12.10 8.23
C ALA A 5 -0.31 -10.84 7.41
N LEU A 6 -0.71 -9.68 7.95
CA LEU A 6 -0.22 -8.39 7.47
C LEU A 6 1.30 -8.36 7.63
N LYS A 7 2.00 -7.86 6.61
CA LYS A 7 3.46 -7.82 6.59
C LYS A 7 3.95 -6.40 6.30
N VAL A 8 4.96 -5.99 7.05
CA VAL A 8 5.73 -4.78 6.74
C VAL A 8 6.85 -5.18 5.78
N ILE A 9 6.84 -4.62 4.57
CA ILE A 9 7.88 -4.86 3.57
C ILE A 9 8.86 -3.69 3.62
N ARG A 10 10.10 -3.96 4.06
CA ARG A 10 11.19 -2.99 4.04
C ARG A 10 12.03 -3.21 2.79
N THR A 11 12.08 -2.20 1.92
CA THR A 11 12.97 -2.21 0.76
C THR A 11 14.27 -1.50 1.12
N GLU A 12 15.37 -2.24 1.13
CA GLU A 12 16.71 -1.69 1.30
C GLU A 12 17.37 -1.51 -0.07
N ARG A 13 17.89 -0.31 -0.32
CA ARG A 13 18.55 0.03 -1.59
C ARG A 13 20.01 0.33 -1.31
N VAL A 14 20.89 -0.47 -1.92
CA VAL A 14 22.33 -0.31 -1.78
C VAL A 14 22.80 0.74 -2.76
N LYS A 15 23.52 1.75 -2.25
CA LYS A 15 24.26 2.71 -3.07
C LYS A 15 25.61 2.12 -3.45
N LYS A 16 25.99 2.24 -4.72
CA LYS A 16 27.31 1.81 -5.21
C LYS A 16 28.10 3.01 -5.69
N ALA A 17 29.34 3.12 -5.24
CA ALA A 17 30.27 4.14 -5.71
C ALA A 17 31.23 3.53 -6.74
N CYS A 18 31.44 4.21 -7.86
CA CYS A 18 32.44 3.82 -8.85
C CYS A 18 33.70 4.67 -8.67
N THR A 19 34.82 4.04 -8.36
CA THR A 19 36.11 4.72 -8.14
C THR A 19 36.72 5.32 -9.41
N LYS A 20 36.28 4.87 -10.59
CA LYS A 20 36.79 5.37 -11.89
C LYS A 20 36.10 6.64 -12.36
N CYS A 21 34.81 6.81 -12.08
CA CYS A 21 34.03 7.97 -12.52
C CYS A 21 33.51 8.85 -11.39
N ASP A 22 33.92 8.57 -10.14
CA ASP A 22 33.54 9.31 -8.92
C ASP A 22 32.03 9.55 -8.77
N CYS A 23 31.23 8.58 -9.24
CA CYS A 23 29.78 8.66 -9.25
C CYS A 23 29.17 7.63 -8.29
N ILE A 24 28.13 8.04 -7.57
CA ILE A 24 27.32 7.18 -6.70
C ILE A 24 26.00 6.89 -7.41
N VAL A 25 25.73 5.61 -7.66
CA VAL A 25 24.49 5.14 -8.30
C VAL A 25 23.65 4.31 -7.32
N GLU A 26 22.33 4.42 -7.44
CA GLU A 26 21.36 3.68 -6.64
C GLU A 26 20.26 3.16 -7.57
N ALA A 27 19.75 1.95 -7.32
CA ALA A 27 18.57 1.47 -8.03
C ALA A 27 17.35 2.37 -7.70
N PRO A 28 16.46 2.63 -8.66
CA PRO A 28 15.23 3.36 -8.38
C PRO A 28 14.38 2.62 -7.35
N ALA A 29 13.60 3.37 -6.56
CA ALA A 29 12.67 2.77 -5.62
C ALA A 29 11.57 2.03 -6.40
N PRO A 30 11.09 0.88 -5.91
CA PRO A 30 9.91 0.27 -6.50
C PRO A 30 8.75 1.25 -6.44
N SER A 31 7.98 1.31 -7.53
CA SER A 31 6.77 2.12 -7.57
C SER A 31 5.76 1.64 -6.54
N ARG A 32 4.95 2.57 -6.03
CA ARG A 32 3.83 2.30 -5.13
C ARG A 32 2.58 2.93 -5.74
N PRO A 33 1.39 2.35 -5.55
CA PRO A 33 0.16 2.95 -6.06
C PRO A 33 -0.05 4.36 -5.50
N ILE A 34 0.14 4.54 -4.19
CA ILE A 34 0.08 5.84 -3.52
C ILE A 34 1.50 6.31 -3.28
N GLU A 35 1.88 7.45 -3.88
CA GLU A 35 3.21 8.02 -3.74
C GLU A 35 3.50 8.38 -2.27
N ARG A 36 4.68 7.99 -1.78
CA ARG A 36 5.10 8.12 -0.36
C ARG A 36 4.15 7.45 0.66
N GLY A 37 3.17 6.68 0.19
CA GLY A 37 2.25 5.91 1.03
C GLY A 37 2.93 4.72 1.69
N ILE A 38 2.37 4.30 2.83
CA ILE A 38 2.82 3.13 3.59
C ILE A 38 2.15 1.82 3.13
N ALA A 39 1.00 1.90 2.47
CA ALA A 39 0.26 0.73 2.03
C ALA A 39 0.85 0.15 0.73
N GLY A 40 1.14 -1.14 0.76
CA GLY A 40 1.45 -1.90 -0.45
C GLY A 40 0.19 -2.19 -1.28
N PRO A 41 0.34 -2.55 -2.56
CA PRO A 41 -0.79 -2.82 -3.46
C PRO A 41 -1.72 -3.92 -2.94
N GLY A 42 -1.19 -4.96 -2.31
CA GLY A 42 -2.00 -6.04 -1.74
C GLY A 42 -2.90 -5.60 -0.57
N LEU A 43 -2.43 -4.67 0.27
CA LEU A 43 -3.24 -4.12 1.35
C LEU A 43 -4.36 -3.24 0.79
N LEU A 44 -4.04 -2.39 -0.19
CA LEU A 44 -5.03 -1.55 -0.87
C LEU A 44 -6.12 -2.40 -1.55
N ALA A 45 -5.72 -3.45 -2.26
CA ALA A 45 -6.65 -4.41 -2.86
C ALA A 45 -7.58 -5.04 -1.80
N ARG A 46 -7.03 -5.50 -0.67
CA ARG A 46 -7.84 -6.06 0.42
C ARG A 46 -8.87 -5.07 0.96
N VAL A 47 -8.48 -3.81 1.14
CA VAL A 47 -9.39 -2.75 1.63
C VAL A 47 -10.53 -2.48 0.64
N LEU A 48 -10.19 -2.36 -0.65
CA LEU A 48 -11.17 -2.10 -1.72
C LEU A 48 -12.12 -3.27 -1.92
N THR A 49 -11.62 -4.49 -2.06
CA THR A 49 -12.46 -5.69 -2.19
C THR A 49 -13.34 -5.88 -0.96
N GLY A 50 -12.79 -5.66 0.24
CA GLY A 50 -13.56 -5.68 1.47
C GLY A 50 -14.72 -4.68 1.42
N LYS A 51 -14.45 -3.42 1.04
CA LYS A 51 -15.47 -2.36 1.02
C LYS A 51 -16.55 -2.60 -0.04
N TYR A 52 -16.14 -2.93 -1.26
CA TYR A 52 -17.01 -2.91 -2.43
C TYR A 52 -17.57 -4.28 -2.81
N CYS A 53 -16.82 -5.37 -2.63
CA CYS A 53 -17.25 -6.71 -2.99
C CYS A 53 -17.84 -7.48 -1.79
N GLU A 54 -17.27 -7.29 -0.60
CA GLU A 54 -17.70 -8.00 0.62
C GLU A 54 -18.63 -7.15 1.51
N HIS A 55 -18.96 -5.92 1.08
CA HIS A 55 -19.79 -4.97 1.83
C HIS A 55 -19.31 -4.73 3.27
N LEU A 56 -18.00 -4.76 3.49
CA LEU A 56 -17.38 -4.61 4.79
C LEU A 56 -17.06 -3.12 5.04
N PRO A 57 -17.82 -2.41 5.90
CA PRO A 57 -17.60 -0.99 6.13
C PRO A 57 -16.23 -0.73 6.78
N LEU A 58 -15.62 0.43 6.50
CA LEU A 58 -14.23 0.73 6.88
C LEU A 58 -13.96 0.67 8.39
N TYR A 59 -14.94 1.00 9.24
CA TYR A 59 -14.76 0.86 10.69
C TYR A 59 -14.56 -0.62 11.09
N ARG A 60 -15.29 -1.53 10.43
CA ARG A 60 -15.21 -2.97 10.71
C ARG A 60 -13.93 -3.57 10.17
N GLN A 61 -13.44 -3.06 9.04
CA GLN A 61 -12.11 -3.40 8.54
C GLN A 61 -11.01 -2.96 9.52
N SER A 62 -11.10 -1.73 10.05
CA SER A 62 -10.18 -1.22 11.07
C SER A 62 -10.14 -2.15 12.29
N GLU A 63 -11.29 -2.58 12.82
CA GLU A 63 -11.35 -3.54 13.93
C GLU A 63 -10.76 -4.92 13.58
N ILE A 64 -10.96 -5.40 12.35
CA ILE A 64 -10.37 -6.66 11.88
C ILE A 64 -8.85 -6.57 11.85
N PHE A 65 -8.29 -5.46 11.35
CA PHE A 65 -6.85 -5.25 11.32
C PHE A 65 -6.26 -5.06 12.73
N ALA A 66 -6.97 -4.37 13.62
CA ALA A 66 -6.59 -4.25 15.04
C ALA A 66 -6.49 -5.62 15.72
N ARG A 67 -7.45 -6.53 15.47
CA ARG A 67 -7.35 -7.94 15.94
C ARG A 67 -6.17 -8.73 15.37
N GLN A 68 -5.61 -8.27 14.25
CA GLN A 68 -4.39 -8.84 13.65
C GLN A 68 -3.11 -8.11 14.13
N GLY A 69 -3.23 -7.20 15.10
CA GLY A 69 -2.12 -6.44 15.66
C GLY A 69 -1.71 -5.22 14.83
N VAL A 70 -2.57 -4.75 13.91
CA VAL A 70 -2.27 -3.59 13.05
C VAL A 70 -3.36 -2.53 13.21
N GLU A 71 -3.01 -1.47 13.94
CA GLU A 71 -3.89 -0.32 14.16
C GLU A 71 -3.94 0.58 12.92
N LEU A 72 -5.06 0.54 12.19
CA LEU A 72 -5.33 1.42 11.06
C LEU A 72 -6.60 2.22 11.35
N SER A 73 -6.50 3.54 11.34
CA SER A 73 -7.67 4.39 11.57
C SER A 73 -8.64 4.35 10.38
N ARG A 74 -9.94 4.52 10.65
CA ARG A 74 -10.94 4.66 9.59
C ARG A 74 -10.62 5.79 8.62
N ALA A 75 -10.07 6.90 9.11
CA ALA A 75 -9.68 8.04 8.27
C ALA A 75 -8.57 7.66 7.29
N LEU A 76 -7.55 6.92 7.75
CA LEU A 76 -6.48 6.41 6.90
C LEU A 76 -7.03 5.48 5.81
N LEU A 77 -7.91 4.56 6.18
CA LEU A 77 -8.57 3.66 5.23
C LEU A 77 -9.41 4.43 4.20
N SER A 78 -10.12 5.49 4.62
CA SER A 78 -10.88 6.35 3.70
C SER A 78 -9.97 7.02 2.69
N ASN A 79 -8.89 7.66 3.16
CA ASN A 79 -7.92 8.33 2.31
C ASN A 79 -7.30 7.38 1.28
N TRP A 80 -7.05 6.13 1.65
CA TRP A 80 -6.56 5.12 0.70
C TRP A 80 -7.60 4.74 -0.34
N VAL A 81 -8.86 4.61 0.05
CA VAL A 81 -9.94 4.36 -0.93
C VAL A 81 -10.04 5.52 -1.91
N ASP A 82 -10.04 6.76 -1.40
CA ASP A 82 -10.16 7.96 -2.24
C ASP A 82 -8.99 8.06 -3.22
N ALA A 83 -7.76 7.82 -2.76
CA ALA A 83 -6.58 7.80 -3.63
C ALA A 83 -6.66 6.70 -4.69
N CYS A 84 -7.14 5.50 -4.34
CA CYS A 84 -7.31 4.43 -5.33
C CYS A 84 -8.40 4.77 -6.36
N CYS A 85 -9.50 5.40 -5.95
CA CYS A 85 -10.53 5.87 -6.87
C CYS A 85 -9.96 6.89 -7.87
N GLN A 86 -9.14 7.83 -7.42
CA GLN A 86 -8.46 8.79 -8.29
C GLN A 86 -7.50 8.11 -9.29
N LEU A 87 -6.77 7.08 -8.86
CA LEU A 87 -5.89 6.31 -9.76
C LEU A 87 -6.67 5.55 -10.83
N MET A 88 -7.92 5.17 -10.56
CA MET A 88 -8.78 4.44 -11.48
C MET A 88 -9.61 5.34 -12.41
N THR A 89 -9.61 6.66 -12.20
CA THR A 89 -10.33 7.63 -13.05
C THR A 89 -10.12 7.39 -14.56
N PRO A 90 -8.88 7.17 -15.07
CA PRO A 90 -8.68 6.95 -16.50
C PRO A 90 -9.35 5.69 -17.05
N VAL A 91 -9.62 4.69 -16.21
CA VAL A 91 -10.31 3.45 -16.61
C VAL A 91 -11.83 3.64 -16.59
N ASN A 92 -12.34 4.50 -15.72
CA ASN A 92 -13.77 4.81 -15.63
C ASN A 92 -14.23 5.73 -16.76
N ASP A 93 -13.36 6.65 -17.19
CA ASP A 93 -13.69 7.70 -18.16
C ASP A 93 -13.32 7.32 -19.61
N ALA A 94 -12.77 6.12 -19.82
CA ALA A 94 -12.44 5.54 -21.12
C ALA A 94 -13.62 4.77 -21.72
#